data_AF-D3FZM4-F1
#
_entry.id   AF-D3FZM4-F1
#
_cell.length_a   1.000
_cell.length_b   1.000
_cell.length_c   1.000
_cell.angle_alpha   90.00
_cell.angle_beta   90.00
_cell.angle_gamma   90.00
#
_symmetry.space_group_name_H-M   'P 1'
#
loop_
_entity.id
_entity.type
_entity.pdbx_description
1 polymer ?
#
loop_
_entity_poly.entity_id
_entity_poly.type
_entity_poly.pdbx_seq_one_letter_code
_entity_poly.pdbx_strand_id
1 'polypeptide(L)'
;MNTCDRCQENEATIIFTNDEQERLCGSCFNEMMAEEVGVTMETIPAAISLYDFNRKRRNFILQQRLYPNGIFLEATEDIEYGYQFAVHGELDCDQTESVTYGPWTF
;
A
#
# COMPACT_ATOMS: atom_id res chain seq x y z
N MET A 1 5.13 -10.92 -17.62
CA MET A 1 4.06 -10.89 -16.61
C MET A 1 4.60 -11.67 -15.42
N ASN A 2 4.91 -11.00 -14.32
CA ASN A 2 5.36 -11.68 -13.12
C ASN A 2 4.11 -12.06 -12.33
N THR A 3 3.81 -13.35 -12.21
CA THR A 3 2.68 -13.84 -11.41
C THR A 3 3.10 -13.99 -9.96
N CYS A 4 2.16 -13.78 -9.03
CA CYS A 4 2.35 -14.10 -7.62
C CYS A 4 2.44 -15.62 -7.43
N ASP A 5 3.50 -16.09 -6.77
CA ASP A 5 3.72 -17.53 -6.52
C ASP A 5 2.64 -18.13 -5.60
N ARG A 6 1.95 -17.30 -4.80
CA ARG A 6 0.88 -17.74 -3.89
C ARG A 6 -0.52 -17.74 -4.51
N CYS A 7 -0.99 -16.59 -5.01
CA CYS A 7 -2.35 -16.45 -5.52
C CYS A 7 -2.50 -16.64 -7.04
N GLN A 8 -1.40 -16.67 -7.80
CA GLN A 8 -1.38 -16.87 -9.26
C GLN A 8 -2.13 -15.81 -10.11
N GLU A 9 -2.81 -14.84 -9.50
CA GLU A 9 -3.65 -13.85 -10.20
C GLU A 9 -3.04 -12.45 -10.28
N ASN A 10 -2.37 -12.02 -9.20
CA ASN A 10 -1.88 -10.65 -9.07
C ASN A 10 -0.46 -10.47 -9.60
N GLU A 11 -0.15 -9.28 -10.13
CA GLU A 11 1.19 -8.95 -10.59
C GLU A 11 2.17 -8.90 -9.41
N ALA A 12 3.17 -9.78 -9.45
CA ALA A 12 4.20 -9.84 -8.43
C ALA A 12 5.19 -8.70 -8.61
N THR A 13 5.25 -7.85 -7.59
CA THR A 13 6.13 -6.67 -7.53
C THR A 13 7.15 -6.79 -6.41
N ILE A 14 7.00 -7.78 -5.53
CA ILE A 14 7.87 -8.01 -4.37
C ILE A 14 8.66 -9.29 -4.61
N ILE A 15 9.99 -9.19 -4.45
CA ILE A 15 10.87 -10.35 -4.37
C ILE A 15 11.18 -10.55 -2.89
N PHE A 16 10.64 -11.61 -2.31
CA PHE A 16 10.92 -12.01 -0.94
C PHE A 16 12.00 -13.09 -0.96
N THR A 17 13.04 -12.94 -0.15
CA THR A 17 14.14 -13.89 -0.08
C THR A 17 14.32 -14.31 1.37
N ASN A 18 13.91 -15.53 1.67
CA ASN A 18 14.19 -16.19 2.94
C ASN A 18 15.00 -17.47 2.64
N ASP A 19 14.52 -18.65 3.04
CA ASP A 19 15.12 -19.95 2.68
C ASP A 19 15.04 -20.21 1.16
N GLU A 20 14.00 -19.70 0.50
CA GLU A 20 13.83 -19.69 -0.95
C GLU A 20 13.42 -18.29 -1.43
N GLN A 21 13.51 -18.06 -2.74
CA GLN A 21 13.09 -16.81 -3.38
C GLN A 21 11.65 -16.94 -3.88
N GLU A 22 10.74 -16.14 -3.33
CA GLU A 22 9.33 -16.06 -3.74
C GLU A 22 9.03 -14.70 -4.40
N ARG A 23 8.20 -14.73 -5.44
CA ARG A 23 7.63 -13.55 -6.10
C ARG A 23 6.21 -13.34 -5.61
N LEU A 24 5.99 -12.25 -4.90
CA LEU A 24 4.72 -11.98 -4.22
C LEU A 24 4.07 -10.71 -4.75
N CYS A 25 2.74 -10.73 -4.79
CA CYS A 25 1.95 -9.50 -4.88
C CYS A 25 1.88 -8.82 -3.50
N GLY A 26 1.49 -7.55 -3.48
CA GLY A 26 1.36 -6.77 -2.24
C GLY A 26 0.41 -7.42 -1.23
N SER A 27 -0.72 -7.97 -1.67
CA SER A 27 -1.71 -8.61 -0.78
C SER A 27 -1.14 -9.85 -0.09
N CYS A 28 -0.56 -10.80 -0.85
CA CYS A 28 -0.01 -12.02 -0.27
C CYS A 28 1.22 -11.75 0.63
N PHE A 29 2.00 -10.73 0.30
CA PHE A 29 3.10 -10.28 1.17
C PHE A 29 2.55 -9.71 2.48
N ASN A 30 1.56 -8.81 2.42
CA ASN A 30 0.97 -8.21 3.62
C ASN A 30 0.27 -9.24 4.50
N GLU A 31 -0.44 -10.21 3.93
CA GLU A 31 -1.06 -11.32 4.68
C GLU A 31 0.00 -12.11 5.46
N MET A 32 1.10 -12.47 4.81
CA MET A 32 2.21 -13.16 5.47
C MET A 32 2.83 -12.33 6.59
N MET A 33 3.11 -11.06 6.34
CA MET A 33 3.69 -10.18 7.36
C MET A 33 2.72 -9.95 8.52
N ALA A 34 1.41 -9.91 8.26
CA ALA A 34 0.38 -9.71 9.26
C ALA A 34 0.33 -10.88 10.25
N GLU A 35 0.43 -12.10 9.73
CA GLU A 35 0.57 -13.31 10.55
C GLU A 35 1.86 -13.29 11.40
N GLU A 36 2.98 -12.86 10.82
CA GLU A 36 4.28 -12.82 11.51
C GLU A 36 4.30 -11.83 12.67
N VAL A 37 3.75 -10.62 12.47
CA VAL A 37 3.78 -9.55 13.48
C VAL A 37 2.52 -9.51 14.36
N GLY A 38 1.56 -10.40 14.11
CA GLY A 38 0.35 -10.55 14.92
C GLY A 38 -0.65 -9.40 14.79
N VAL A 39 -0.73 -8.75 13.63
CA VAL A 39 -1.66 -7.65 13.35
C VAL A 39 -2.71 -8.05 12.33
N THR A 40 -3.85 -7.37 12.32
CA THR A 40 -4.83 -7.48 11.23
C THR A 40 -4.68 -6.25 10.34
N MET A 41 -4.54 -6.47 9.03
CA MET A 41 -4.47 -5.40 8.05
C MET A 41 -5.87 -5.00 7.61
N GLU A 42 -6.16 -3.70 7.63
CA GLU A 42 -7.38 -3.18 7.03
C GLU A 42 -7.25 -3.12 5.51
N THR A 43 -8.32 -3.48 4.80
CA THR A 43 -8.33 -3.38 3.34
C THR A 43 -8.52 -1.93 2.92
N ILE A 44 -7.51 -1.35 2.27
CA ILE A 44 -7.63 -0.04 1.63
C ILE A 44 -8.09 -0.17 0.17
N PRO A 45 -8.73 0.86 -0.41
CA PRO A 45 -9.03 0.87 -1.83
C PRO A 45 -7.73 0.88 -2.65
N ALA A 46 -7.71 0.19 -3.79
CA ALA A 46 -6.54 0.17 -4.69
C ALA A 46 -6.27 1.52 -5.37
N ALA A 47 -7.29 2.37 -5.47
CA ALA A 47 -7.18 3.70 -6.05
C ALA A 47 -8.22 4.66 -5.46
N ILE A 48 -7.89 5.94 -5.44
CA ILE A 48 -8.80 7.02 -5.06
C ILE A 48 -8.80 8.13 -6.10
N SER A 49 -9.94 8.83 -6.23
CA SER A 49 -10.05 10.04 -7.03
C SER A 49 -10.44 11.21 -6.15
N LEU A 50 -9.72 12.32 -6.25
CA LEU A 50 -10.01 13.55 -5.51
C LEU A 50 -9.84 14.79 -6.38
N TYR A 51 -10.46 15.90 -5.99
CA TYR A 51 -10.29 17.19 -6.66
C TYR A 51 -9.25 18.01 -5.92
N ASP A 52 -8.28 18.57 -6.65
CA ASP A 52 -7.33 19.52 -6.08
C ASP A 52 -7.96 20.92 -5.89
N PHE A 53 -7.21 21.86 -5.31
CA PHE A 53 -7.67 23.23 -5.07
C PHE A 53 -8.10 23.96 -6.37
N ASN A 54 -7.62 23.52 -7.53
CA ASN A 54 -8.00 24.03 -8.85
C ASN A 54 -9.20 23.29 -9.46
N ARG A 55 -9.88 22.43 -8.70
CA ARG A 55 -10.97 21.56 -9.18
C ARG A 55 -10.55 20.62 -10.30
N LYS A 56 -9.26 20.30 -10.42
CA LYS A 56 -8.82 19.24 -11.33
C LYS A 56 -8.97 17.90 -10.64
N ARG A 57 -9.61 16.94 -11.32
CA ARG A 57 -9.70 15.56 -10.85
C ARG A 57 -8.32 14.91 -10.94
N ARG A 58 -7.87 14.34 -9.83
CA ARG A 58 -6.62 13.63 -9.64
C ARG A 58 -6.94 12.19 -9.27
N ASN A 59 -6.23 11.23 -9.87
CA ASN A 59 -6.38 9.81 -9.56
C ASN A 59 -5.08 9.34 -8.95
N PHE A 60 -5.17 8.64 -7.83
CA PHE A 60 -4.03 8.08 -7.12
C PHE A 60 -4.19 6.58 -7.03
N ILE A 61 -3.12 5.85 -7.35
CA ILE A 61 -2.97 4.43 -7.04
C ILE A 61 -2.43 4.34 -5.63
N LEU A 62 -3.08 3.54 -4.79
CA LEU A 62 -2.67 3.33 -3.41
C LEU A 62 -1.92 2.00 -3.28
N GLN A 63 -0.83 2.03 -2.54
CA GLN A 63 -0.07 0.85 -2.16
C GLN A 63 0.13 0.84 -0.66
N GLN A 64 -0.32 -0.23 0.00
CA GLN A 64 -0.07 -0.47 1.41
C GLN A 64 0.97 -1.57 1.54
N ARG A 65 1.94 -1.39 2.43
CA ARG A 65 2.93 -2.42 2.77
C ARG A 65 3.06 -2.53 4.28
N LEU A 66 3.02 -3.75 4.77
CA LEU A 66 3.32 -4.05 6.16
C LEU A 66 4.77 -4.52 6.28
N TYR A 67 5.51 -3.92 7.20
CA TYR A 67 6.84 -4.34 7.58
C TYR A 67 6.92 -4.54 9.10
N PRO A 68 7.93 -5.25 9.61
CA PRO A 68 8.09 -5.44 11.06
C PRO A 68 8.20 -4.16 11.89
N ASN A 69 8.52 -3.03 11.25
CA ASN A 69 8.67 -1.73 11.90
C ASN A 69 7.46 -0.81 11.73
N GLY A 70 6.40 -1.21 11.01
CA GLY A 70 5.22 -0.38 10.81
C GLY A 70 4.49 -0.63 9.49
N ILE A 71 3.48 0.20 9.27
CA ILE A 71 2.63 0.18 8.08
C ILE A 71 2.97 1.38 7.21
N PHE A 72 3.20 1.13 5.93
CA PHE A 72 3.53 2.13 4.93
C PHE A 72 2.36 2.26 3.96
N LEU A 73 1.89 3.48 3.76
CA LEU A 73 0.89 3.81 2.76
C LEU A 73 1.48 4.80 1.77
N GLU A 74 1.51 4.40 0.50
CA GLU A 74 1.96 5.22 -0.60
C GLU A 74 0.79 5.53 -1.54
N ALA A 75 0.68 6.78 -1.97
CA ALA A 75 -0.27 7.23 -2.97
C ALA A 75 0.49 7.87 -4.13
N THR A 76 0.38 7.30 -5.32
CA THR A 76 1.06 7.78 -6.53
C THR A 76 0.03 8.23 -7.55
N GLU A 77 0.12 9.47 -8.03
CA GLU A 77 -0.78 9.98 -9.06
C GLU A 77 -0.59 9.20 -10.36
N ASP A 78 -1.70 8.79 -10.99
CA ASP A 78 -1.74 7.98 -12.21
C ASP A 78 -1.44 8.81 -13.47
N ILE A 79 -0.29 9.51 -13.48
CA ILE A 79 0.27 10.25 -14.60
C ILE A 79 1.80 10.19 -14.60
N GLU A 80 2.42 10.45 -15.75
CA GLU A 80 3.87 10.62 -15.84
C GLU A 80 4.32 11.86 -15.04
N TYR A 81 5.26 11.68 -14.10
CA TYR A 81 5.77 12.73 -13.18
C TYR A 81 4.69 13.39 -12.30
N GLY A 82 3.71 12.61 -11.85
CA GLY A 82 2.69 13.06 -10.92
C GLY A 82 3.15 13.18 -9.46
N TYR A 83 2.24 13.56 -8.57
CA TYR A 83 2.52 13.63 -7.14
C TYR A 83 2.69 12.24 -6.52
N GLN A 84 3.56 12.14 -5.52
CA GLN A 84 3.70 10.97 -4.68
C GLN A 84 3.64 11.38 -3.21
N PHE A 85 2.87 10.64 -2.42
CA PHE A 85 2.74 10.82 -0.99
C PHE A 85 3.04 9.50 -0.28
N ALA A 86 3.72 9.57 0.86
CA ALA A 86 4.04 8.41 1.68
C ALA A 86 3.80 8.73 3.16
N VAL A 87 3.08 7.86 3.84
CA VAL A 87 2.79 7.93 5.28
C VAL A 87 3.28 6.66 5.95
N HIS A 88 3.86 6.81 7.13
CA HIS A 88 4.31 5.72 7.98
C HIS A 88 3.51 5.73 9.28
N GLY A 89 2.83 4.63 9.57
CA GLY A 89 2.11 4.38 10.82
C GLY A 89 2.80 3.30 11.65
N GLU A 90 2.65 3.39 12.98
CA GLU A 90 3.04 2.33 13.89
C GLU A 90 2.11 1.10 13.75
N LEU A 91 2.53 -0.07 14.23
CA LEU A 91 1.77 -1.32 14.05
C LEU A 91 0.42 -1.32 14.78
N ASP A 92 0.29 -0.56 15.86
CA ASP A 92 -0.89 -0.42 16.71
C ASP A 92 -1.72 0.85 16.40
N CYS A 93 -1.36 1.61 15.36
CA CYS A 93 -2.12 2.79 14.98
C CYS A 93 -3.48 2.42 14.37
N ASP A 94 -4.47 3.31 14.52
CA ASP A 94 -5.71 3.23 13.74
C ASP A 94 -5.37 3.46 12.25
N GLN A 95 -5.43 2.37 11.48
CA GLN A 95 -5.02 2.34 10.08
C GLN A 95 -5.98 3.17 9.21
N THR A 96 -7.24 3.33 9.62
CA THR A 96 -8.24 4.15 8.93
C THR A 96 -8.01 5.64 9.19
N GLU A 97 -7.59 6.05 10.39
CA GLU A 97 -7.27 7.45 10.71
C GLU A 97 -6.11 8.00 9.86
N SER A 98 -5.11 7.17 9.55
CA SER A 98 -3.98 7.55 8.70
C SER A 98 -4.39 7.90 7.25
N VAL A 99 -5.54 7.37 6.80
CA VAL A 99 -6.13 7.66 5.48
C VAL A 99 -7.06 8.88 5.52
N THR A 100 -7.66 9.18 6.69
CA THR A 100 -8.74 10.18 6.81
C THR A 100 -8.36 11.50 7.49
N TYR A 101 -7.34 11.56 8.35
CA TYR A 101 -7.05 12.73 9.20
C TYR A 101 -5.60 13.24 9.18
N GLY A 102 -4.76 12.80 8.24
CA GLY A 102 -3.56 13.57 7.91
C GLY A 102 -3.96 14.96 7.41
N PRO A 103 -3.38 16.07 7.88
CA PRO A 103 -3.72 17.39 7.37
C PRO A 103 -3.23 17.48 5.92
N TRP A 104 -4.09 17.10 4.99
CA TRP A 104 -3.99 17.46 3.58
C TRP A 104 -4.35 18.95 3.45
N THR A 105 -3.59 19.81 4.12
CA THR A 105 -3.67 21.25 3.95
C THR A 105 -2.93 21.60 2.67
N PHE A 106 -3.70 21.86 1.62
CA PHE A 106 -3.27 22.55 0.40
C PHE A 106 -2.88 24.00 0.67
#